data_AF-A0A0A7S1T8-F1
#
_entry.id   AF-A0A0A7S1T8-F1
#
_cell.length_a   1.000
_cell.length_b   1.000
_cell.length_c   1.000
_cell.angle_alpha   90.00
_cell.angle_beta   90.00
_cell.angle_gamma   90.00
#
_symmetry.space_group_name_H-M   'P 1'
#
loop_
_entity.id
_entity.type
_entity.pdbx_description
1 polymer ?
#
loop_
_entity_poly.entity_id
_entity_poly.type
_entity_poly.pdbx_seq_one_letter_code
_entity_poly.pdbx_strand_id
1 'polypeptide(L)'
;MPNKKYELTNDTKEFNGITCYRIIALRDITTKRGIVTKGTIGGYVQSEKNLSQSGESWIADNAMVIGNATVLRSALIYDDACISDSACITGSAIVRGNACVSGDAYITDSVTVNESAHITDSARIKGSAFIRDRVYIGGSAYITDSAQIFQTARIEGSASIHGSAVIMENALIDGEAIVGSSAFVSGNVHITDSADIFGSASIINSVCIGGSVKIGGTAIVRGLANISGKVFIRGDTVIEDDAVITESKDIINISPFILKHDSLTVFRCRSDSIKVLLCRHDSHMENEFSGALNDLSKYIENIRKGNVFNGTLDEFEKYIEELNYSPNYIEKYRAAINFIKITIDG
;
A
#
# COMPACT_ATOMS: atom_id res chain seq x y z
N MET A 1 45.26 -14.32 13.88
CA MET A 1 43.81 -14.58 13.89
C MET A 1 43.22 -14.00 12.60
N PRO A 2 42.19 -14.59 11.99
CA PRO A 2 41.50 -13.93 10.88
C PRO A 2 41.05 -12.54 11.35
N ASN A 3 41.11 -11.55 10.46
CA ASN A 3 40.77 -10.15 10.74
C ASN A 3 39.25 -10.03 11.00
N LYS A 4 38.82 -10.40 12.21
CA LYS A 4 37.42 -10.35 12.65
C LYS A 4 36.92 -8.91 12.63
N LYS A 5 35.66 -8.74 12.24
CA LYS A 5 34.96 -7.44 12.26
C LYS A 5 34.54 -7.06 13.68
N TYR A 6 34.05 -8.05 14.45
CA TYR A 6 33.59 -7.87 15.83
C TYR A 6 33.81 -9.15 16.64
N GLU A 7 33.70 -9.02 17.97
CA GLU A 7 33.62 -10.15 18.91
C GLU A 7 32.45 -9.97 19.89
N LEU A 8 32.06 -11.08 20.53
CA LEU A 8 31.08 -11.10 21.61
C LEU A 8 31.77 -10.74 22.92
N THR A 9 31.16 -9.87 23.71
CA THR A 9 31.67 -9.49 25.03
C THR A 9 31.01 -10.32 26.14
N ASN A 10 31.46 -10.13 27.38
CA ASN A 10 30.82 -10.72 28.57
C ASN A 10 29.61 -9.92 29.08
N ASP A 11 29.26 -8.79 28.44
CA ASP A 11 28.02 -8.07 28.72
C ASP A 11 26.87 -8.80 28.04
N THR A 12 26.02 -9.43 28.87
CA THR A 12 24.95 -10.31 28.42
C THR A 12 23.59 -9.86 28.93
N LYS A 13 22.56 -10.12 28.14
CA LYS A 13 21.16 -9.92 28.50
C LYS A 13 20.36 -11.19 28.23
N GLU A 14 19.42 -11.50 29.10
CA GLU A 14 18.41 -12.55 28.87
C GLU A 14 17.19 -11.97 28.15
N PHE A 15 16.75 -12.63 27.09
CA PHE A 15 15.53 -12.29 26.37
C PHE A 15 14.80 -13.56 25.93
N ASN A 16 13.57 -13.76 26.42
CA ASN A 16 12.78 -14.97 26.15
C ASN A 16 13.54 -16.30 26.40
N GLY A 17 14.41 -16.34 27.43
CA GLY A 17 15.22 -17.51 27.76
C GLY A 17 16.45 -17.72 26.87
N ILE A 18 16.80 -16.73 26.04
CA ILE A 18 18.00 -16.70 25.21
C ILE A 18 19.00 -15.71 25.80
N THR A 19 20.21 -16.20 26.08
CA THR A 19 21.35 -15.35 26.40
C THR A 19 21.85 -14.65 25.14
N CYS A 20 21.87 -13.32 25.17
CA CYS A 20 22.34 -12.47 24.09
C CYS A 20 23.59 -11.72 24.53
N TYR A 21 24.61 -11.68 23.68
CA TYR A 21 25.91 -11.08 23.95
C TYR A 21 26.03 -9.73 23.23
N ARG A 22 26.47 -8.70 23.95
CA ARG A 22 26.81 -7.41 23.37
C ARG A 22 28.03 -7.56 22.45
N ILE A 23 28.01 -6.92 21.28
CA ILE A 23 29.15 -6.95 20.34
C ILE A 23 30.08 -5.74 20.51
N ILE A 24 31.36 -5.90 20.17
CA ILE A 24 32.34 -4.80 20.09
C ILE A 24 33.10 -4.85 18.76
N ALA A 25 33.28 -3.68 18.13
CA ALA A 25 34.00 -3.56 16.87
C ALA A 25 35.51 -3.77 17.07
N LEU A 26 36.14 -4.63 16.25
CA LEU A 26 37.57 -4.92 16.33
C LEU A 26 38.42 -4.10 15.35
N ARG A 27 37.76 -3.41 14.43
CA ARG A 27 38.34 -2.51 13.42
C ARG A 27 37.30 -1.46 13.02
N ASP A 28 37.75 -0.45 12.29
CA ASP A 28 36.84 0.52 11.70
C ASP A 28 35.96 -0.15 10.62
N ILE A 29 34.67 0.19 10.62
CA ILE A 29 33.68 -0.30 9.67
C ILE A 29 32.99 0.93 9.05
N THR A 30 33.24 1.18 7.77
CA THR A 30 32.56 2.24 7.03
C THR A 30 31.16 1.77 6.68
N THR A 31 30.14 2.41 7.23
CA THR A 31 28.74 2.16 6.90
C THR A 31 28.15 3.36 6.17
N LYS A 32 26.99 3.18 5.53
CA LYS A 32 26.24 4.30 4.94
C LYS A 32 25.78 5.37 5.95
N ARG A 33 25.77 5.07 7.25
CA ARG A 33 25.45 6.04 8.32
C ARG A 33 26.68 6.71 8.93
N GLY A 34 27.89 6.30 8.55
CA GLY A 34 29.14 6.79 9.13
C GLY A 34 30.10 5.65 9.50
N ILE A 35 31.23 6.02 10.12
CA ILE A 35 32.27 5.08 10.53
C ILE A 35 31.95 4.57 11.94
N VAL A 36 31.82 3.25 12.08
CA VAL A 36 31.88 2.58 13.39
C VAL A 36 33.36 2.40 13.71
N THR A 37 33.89 3.18 14.65
CA THR A 37 35.30 3.11 15.01
C THR A 37 35.60 1.84 15.80
N LYS A 38 36.84 1.34 15.71
CA LYS A 38 37.33 0.25 16.56
C LYS A 38 37.03 0.53 18.04
N GLY A 39 36.56 -0.48 18.76
CA GLY A 39 36.16 -0.39 20.17
C GLY A 39 34.71 0.07 20.39
N THR A 40 33.97 0.44 19.34
CA THR A 40 32.57 0.80 19.46
C THR A 40 31.73 -0.40 19.92
N ILE A 41 30.92 -0.19 20.95
CA ILE A 41 29.92 -1.17 21.41
C ILE A 41 28.72 -1.13 20.47
N GLY A 42 28.33 -2.29 19.95
CA GLY A 42 27.13 -2.49 19.13
C GLY A 42 25.98 -3.08 19.94
N GLY A 43 24.95 -3.60 19.27
CA GLY A 43 23.80 -4.24 19.90
C GLY A 43 24.08 -5.67 20.37
N TYR A 44 23.04 -6.48 20.46
CA TYR A 44 23.07 -7.83 21.01
C TYR A 44 22.87 -8.91 19.94
N VAL A 45 23.63 -10.00 20.04
CA VAL A 45 23.45 -11.20 19.23
C VAL A 45 23.47 -12.47 20.08
N GLN A 46 22.72 -13.49 19.68
CA GLN A 46 22.81 -14.80 20.36
C GLN A 46 24.16 -15.50 20.09
N SER A 47 24.69 -15.35 18.88
CA SER A 47 25.96 -15.97 18.47
C SER A 47 26.63 -15.20 17.32
N GLU A 48 27.88 -15.54 17.01
CA GLU A 48 28.61 -14.97 15.87
C GLU A 48 27.95 -15.27 14.50
N LYS A 49 26.97 -16.19 14.43
CA LYS A 49 26.23 -16.47 13.20
C LYS A 49 25.24 -15.38 12.83
N ASN A 50 24.78 -14.60 13.81
CA ASN A 50 23.70 -13.64 13.61
C ASN A 50 24.14 -12.37 12.88
N LEU A 51 25.41 -11.99 12.95
CA LEU A 51 25.99 -10.87 12.21
C LEU A 51 27.20 -11.36 11.41
N SER A 52 27.20 -11.13 10.10
CA SER A 52 28.32 -11.55 9.24
C SER A 52 29.64 -10.94 9.71
N GLN A 53 30.74 -11.71 9.67
CA GLN A 53 32.10 -11.17 9.86
C GLN A 53 32.62 -10.43 8.61
N SER A 54 31.94 -10.54 7.47
CA SER A 54 32.24 -9.83 6.22
C SER A 54 31.29 -8.64 5.98
N GLY A 55 31.64 -7.79 5.01
CA GLY A 55 30.86 -6.60 4.66
C GLY A 55 30.86 -5.52 5.75
N GLU A 56 29.86 -4.65 5.66
CA GLU A 56 29.73 -3.40 6.42
C GLU A 56 28.54 -3.41 7.39
N SER A 57 27.83 -4.55 7.47
CA SER A 57 26.66 -4.71 8.32
C SER A 57 27.00 -4.48 9.78
N TRP A 58 26.07 -3.86 10.50
CA TRP A 58 26.25 -3.51 11.90
C TRP A 58 24.93 -3.55 12.66
N ILE A 59 25.02 -4.00 13.91
CA ILE A 59 23.92 -3.96 14.88
C ILE A 59 24.34 -2.96 15.95
N ALA A 60 23.56 -1.92 16.20
CA ALA A 60 23.84 -0.85 17.17
C ALA A 60 22.77 -0.74 18.25
N ASP A 61 23.00 0.16 19.21
CA ASP A 61 22.04 0.53 20.26
C ASP A 61 21.53 -0.70 21.03
N ASN A 62 20.23 -0.85 21.27
CA ASN A 62 19.65 -1.99 21.98
C ASN A 62 19.18 -3.11 21.03
N ALA A 63 19.41 -2.97 19.72
CA ALA A 63 18.91 -3.90 18.74
C ALA A 63 19.44 -5.31 18.99
N MET A 64 18.61 -6.29 18.69
CA MET A 64 18.84 -7.68 19.03
C MET A 64 18.62 -8.59 17.83
N VAL A 65 19.56 -9.49 17.57
CA VAL A 65 19.45 -10.51 16.51
C VAL A 65 19.69 -11.90 17.10
N ILE A 66 18.64 -12.70 17.16
CA ILE A 66 18.58 -13.98 17.88
C ILE A 66 18.05 -15.11 16.98
N GLY A 67 18.10 -16.35 17.48
CA GLY A 67 17.73 -17.53 16.70
C GLY A 67 18.72 -17.78 15.56
N ASN A 68 18.20 -18.25 14.43
CA ASN A 68 18.93 -18.44 13.18
C ASN A 68 18.97 -17.16 12.31
N ALA A 69 18.46 -16.03 12.80
CA ALA A 69 18.39 -14.80 12.03
C ALA A 69 19.77 -14.31 11.64
N THR A 70 19.90 -13.71 10.45
CA THR A 70 21.19 -13.26 9.92
C THR A 70 21.14 -11.84 9.39
N VAL A 71 22.18 -11.07 9.71
CA VAL A 71 22.43 -9.71 9.18
C VAL A 71 23.70 -9.74 8.35
N LEU A 72 23.57 -9.39 7.08
CA LEU A 72 24.59 -9.60 6.05
C LEU A 72 24.87 -8.31 5.26
N ARG A 73 25.93 -8.34 4.44
CA ARG A 73 26.32 -7.26 3.52
C ARG A 73 26.46 -5.91 4.24
N SER A 74 25.67 -4.89 3.88
CA SER A 74 25.70 -3.54 4.42
C SER A 74 24.40 -3.19 5.18
N ALA A 75 23.65 -4.21 5.61
CA ALA A 75 22.42 -4.02 6.38
C ALA A 75 22.70 -3.46 7.78
N LEU A 76 21.84 -2.56 8.26
CA LEU A 76 21.98 -1.87 9.54
C LEU A 76 20.76 -2.10 10.42
N ILE A 77 20.98 -2.60 11.63
CA ILE A 77 19.94 -2.80 12.65
C ILE A 77 20.28 -1.92 13.86
N TYR A 78 19.34 -1.12 14.35
CA TYR A 78 19.62 -0.19 15.45
C TYR A 78 18.36 0.23 16.23
N ASP A 79 18.50 1.16 17.17
CA ASP A 79 17.52 1.47 18.23
C ASP A 79 17.15 0.20 19.05
N ASP A 80 15.87 -0.15 19.16
CA ASP A 80 15.35 -1.30 19.93
C ASP A 80 14.84 -2.44 19.02
N ALA A 81 15.25 -2.48 17.75
CA ALA A 81 14.76 -3.43 16.77
C ALA A 81 15.12 -4.89 17.13
N CYS A 82 14.19 -5.82 16.87
CA CYS A 82 14.36 -7.25 17.17
C CYS A 82 14.24 -8.09 15.90
N ILE A 83 15.29 -8.84 15.57
CA ILE A 83 15.31 -9.80 14.46
C ILE A 83 15.46 -11.21 15.04
N SER A 84 14.59 -12.13 14.65
CA SER A 84 14.50 -13.45 15.28
C SER A 84 14.15 -14.57 14.29
N ASP A 85 14.04 -15.80 14.80
CA ASP A 85 13.77 -17.02 14.04
C ASP A 85 14.79 -17.25 12.91
N SER A 86 14.36 -17.34 11.65
CA SER A 86 15.20 -17.56 10.47
C SER A 86 15.31 -16.31 9.59
N ALA A 87 14.87 -15.14 10.07
CA ALA A 87 14.80 -13.93 9.28
C ALA A 87 16.18 -13.52 8.71
N CYS A 88 16.22 -13.06 7.47
CA CYS A 88 17.45 -12.68 6.79
C CYS A 88 17.38 -11.23 6.32
N ILE A 89 18.26 -10.39 6.86
CA ILE A 89 18.40 -8.98 6.49
C ILE A 89 19.72 -8.79 5.76
N THR A 90 19.66 -8.35 4.51
CA THR A 90 20.84 -8.22 3.65
C THR A 90 20.75 -7.00 2.74
N GLY A 91 21.67 -6.88 1.79
CA GLY A 91 21.79 -5.68 0.95
C GLY A 91 22.22 -4.47 1.77
N SER A 92 21.53 -3.35 1.56
CA SER A 92 21.67 -2.08 2.27
C SER A 92 20.44 -1.79 3.15
N ALA A 93 19.69 -2.81 3.57
CA ALA A 93 18.45 -2.63 4.32
C ALA A 93 18.69 -1.96 5.69
N ILE A 94 17.72 -1.19 6.18
CA ILE A 94 17.70 -0.62 7.52
C ILE A 94 16.50 -1.17 8.28
N VAL A 95 16.73 -1.66 9.50
CA VAL A 95 15.65 -1.96 10.47
C VAL A 95 15.93 -1.21 11.77
N ARG A 96 14.97 -0.41 12.23
CA ARG A 96 15.16 0.51 13.38
C ARG A 96 13.90 0.77 14.19
N GLY A 97 13.98 1.60 15.22
CA GLY A 97 12.88 1.81 16.17
C GLY A 97 12.62 0.57 17.01
N ASN A 98 11.35 0.24 17.21
CA ASN A 98 10.86 -0.98 17.87
C ASN A 98 10.45 -2.06 16.84
N ALA A 99 11.03 -2.05 15.64
CA ALA A 99 10.59 -2.92 14.56
C ALA A 99 10.97 -4.37 14.85
N CYS A 100 10.06 -5.29 14.54
CA CYS A 100 10.25 -6.73 14.75
C CYS A 100 10.24 -7.45 13.40
N VAL A 101 11.28 -8.24 13.13
CA VAL A 101 11.34 -9.13 11.96
C VAL A 101 11.58 -10.57 12.43
N SER A 102 10.71 -11.49 12.04
CA SER A 102 10.66 -12.87 12.55
C SER A 102 10.26 -13.87 11.46
N GLY A 103 10.07 -15.14 11.80
CA GLY A 103 9.79 -16.21 10.83
C GLY A 103 10.94 -16.44 9.84
N ASP A 104 10.60 -16.71 8.59
CA ASP A 104 11.50 -16.88 7.44
C ASP A 104 11.56 -15.60 6.58
N ALA A 105 11.23 -14.43 7.16
CA ALA A 105 11.16 -13.18 6.43
C ALA A 105 12.50 -12.79 5.78
N TYR A 106 12.46 -12.31 4.54
CA TYR A 106 13.64 -11.95 3.76
C TYR A 106 13.58 -10.48 3.32
N ILE A 107 14.51 -9.66 3.83
CA ILE A 107 14.60 -8.23 3.54
C ILE A 107 15.94 -7.92 2.87
N THR A 108 15.91 -7.28 1.70
CA THR A 108 17.11 -7.00 0.91
C THR A 108 17.09 -5.63 0.24
N ASP A 109 18.11 -5.33 -0.56
CA ASP A 109 18.30 -4.05 -1.27
C ASP A 109 18.30 -2.84 -0.32
N SER A 110 17.57 -1.77 -0.62
CA SER A 110 17.58 -0.50 0.12
C SER A 110 16.32 -0.29 0.98
N VAL A 111 15.65 -1.37 1.38
CA VAL A 111 14.44 -1.34 2.20
C VAL A 111 14.69 -0.64 3.54
N THR A 112 13.73 0.15 4.01
CA THR A 112 13.72 0.71 5.36
C THR A 112 12.48 0.26 6.11
N VAL A 113 12.70 -0.33 7.28
CA VAL A 113 11.68 -0.70 8.26
C VAL A 113 11.95 0.10 9.54
N ASN A 114 10.96 0.86 10.02
CA ASN A 114 11.13 1.66 11.23
C ASN A 114 9.90 1.65 12.14
N GLU A 115 10.07 2.28 13.30
CA GLU A 115 9.03 2.41 14.33
C GLU A 115 8.58 1.06 14.85
N SER A 116 7.29 0.73 14.90
CA SER A 116 6.77 -0.50 15.51
C SER A 116 6.27 -1.50 14.46
N ALA A 117 6.83 -1.47 13.23
CA ALA A 117 6.45 -2.38 12.17
C ALA A 117 6.80 -3.84 12.52
N HIS A 118 5.90 -4.77 12.19
CA HIS A 118 6.06 -6.20 12.42
C HIS A 118 6.03 -6.96 11.10
N ILE A 119 7.13 -7.64 10.77
CA ILE A 119 7.29 -8.43 9.56
C ILE A 119 7.58 -9.87 9.96
N THR A 120 6.82 -10.83 9.46
CA THR A 120 6.90 -12.23 9.91
C THR A 120 6.61 -13.22 8.78
N ASP A 121 6.49 -14.50 9.14
CA ASP A 121 6.24 -15.63 8.25
C ASP A 121 7.27 -15.68 7.10
N SER A 122 6.83 -15.88 5.85
CA SER A 122 7.68 -15.98 4.65
C SER A 122 7.70 -14.70 3.81
N ALA A 123 7.39 -13.54 4.42
CA ALA A 123 7.32 -12.26 3.71
C ALA A 123 8.66 -11.92 3.03
N ARG A 124 8.59 -11.41 1.78
CA ARG A 124 9.76 -11.02 0.99
C ARG A 124 9.68 -9.56 0.60
N ILE A 125 10.67 -8.78 1.02
CA ILE A 125 10.68 -7.33 0.87
C ILE A 125 12.00 -6.90 0.23
N LYS A 126 11.94 -6.20 -0.90
CA LYS A 126 13.12 -5.80 -1.69
C LYS A 126 12.93 -4.44 -2.36
N GLY A 127 13.92 -3.99 -3.15
CA GLY A 127 13.92 -2.67 -3.76
C GLY A 127 14.24 -1.55 -2.77
N SER A 128 13.42 -0.51 -2.78
CA SER A 128 13.51 0.70 -1.95
C SER A 128 12.24 0.92 -1.13
N ALA A 129 11.53 -0.16 -0.77
CA ALA A 129 10.29 -0.08 -0.01
C ALA A 129 10.48 0.60 1.36
N PHE A 130 9.46 1.34 1.79
CA PHE A 130 9.47 2.11 3.03
C PHE A 130 8.30 1.71 3.92
N ILE A 131 8.60 1.12 5.08
CA ILE A 131 7.63 0.51 6.00
C ILE A 131 7.79 1.11 7.39
N ARG A 132 6.73 1.71 7.94
CA ARG A 132 6.80 2.41 9.24
C ARG A 132 5.52 2.30 10.08
N ASP A 133 5.53 2.97 11.23
CA ASP A 133 4.45 3.04 12.20
C ASP A 133 4.11 1.67 12.83
N ARG A 134 2.86 1.18 12.73
CA ARG A 134 2.36 -0.07 13.32
C ARG A 134 1.91 -1.07 12.24
N VAL A 135 2.59 -1.06 11.10
CA VAL A 135 2.31 -1.96 9.98
C VAL A 135 2.55 -3.42 10.37
N TYR A 136 1.69 -4.31 9.88
CA TYR A 136 1.88 -5.76 9.96
C TYR A 136 2.02 -6.35 8.57
N ILE A 137 3.07 -7.14 8.34
CA ILE A 137 3.30 -7.86 7.09
C ILE A 137 3.59 -9.34 7.43
N GLY A 138 2.76 -10.25 6.92
CA GLY A 138 2.88 -11.68 7.18
C GLY A 138 2.57 -12.54 5.95
N GLY A 139 2.35 -13.83 6.17
CA GLY A 139 2.14 -14.82 5.11
C GLY A 139 3.32 -14.94 4.14
N SER A 140 3.01 -15.01 2.85
CA SER A 140 3.97 -14.99 1.73
C SER A 140 3.95 -13.66 0.97
N ALA A 141 3.61 -12.56 1.66
CA ALA A 141 3.50 -11.24 1.05
C ALA A 141 4.79 -10.84 0.31
N TYR A 142 4.63 -10.21 -0.86
CA TYR A 142 5.73 -9.80 -1.73
C TYR A 142 5.72 -8.29 -1.93
N ILE A 143 6.73 -7.58 -1.41
CA ILE A 143 6.82 -6.13 -1.48
C ILE A 143 8.10 -5.74 -2.21
N THR A 144 7.99 -4.94 -3.27
CA THR A 144 9.14 -4.55 -4.11
C THR A 144 9.07 -3.09 -4.53
N ASP A 145 10.11 -2.65 -5.24
CA ASP A 145 10.24 -1.33 -5.86
C ASP A 145 10.21 -0.22 -4.81
N SER A 146 9.40 0.83 -4.98
CA SER A 146 9.33 2.00 -4.10
C SER A 146 8.03 2.06 -3.29
N ALA A 147 7.41 0.89 -3.02
CA ALA A 147 6.18 0.80 -2.25
C ALA A 147 6.30 1.45 -0.86
N GLN A 148 5.27 2.19 -0.45
CA GLN A 148 5.19 2.86 0.84
C GLN A 148 4.04 2.30 1.65
N ILE A 149 4.32 1.77 2.85
CA ILE A 149 3.33 1.13 3.72
C ILE A 149 3.49 1.71 5.13
N PHE A 150 2.44 2.32 5.67
CA PHE A 150 2.53 2.98 6.97
C PHE A 150 1.22 2.99 7.75
N GLN A 151 1.22 3.64 8.92
CA GLN A 151 0.17 3.60 9.94
C GLN A 151 -0.14 2.18 10.41
N THR A 152 -1.36 1.69 10.23
CA THR A 152 -1.86 0.42 10.79
C THR A 152 -2.18 -0.61 9.70
N ALA A 153 -1.63 -0.42 8.50
CA ALA A 153 -1.91 -1.27 7.35
C ALA A 153 -1.43 -2.70 7.59
N ARG A 154 -2.17 -3.67 7.04
CA ARG A 154 -1.92 -5.10 7.15
C ARG A 154 -1.79 -5.72 5.76
N ILE A 155 -0.67 -6.38 5.49
CA ILE A 155 -0.42 -7.11 4.24
C ILE A 155 -0.20 -8.58 4.58
N GLU A 156 -1.05 -9.46 4.08
CA GLU A 156 -1.10 -10.88 4.46
C GLU A 156 -1.31 -11.78 3.24
N GLY A 157 -1.40 -13.09 3.47
CA GLY A 157 -1.59 -14.06 2.38
C GLY A 157 -0.44 -14.05 1.38
N SER A 158 -0.76 -14.13 0.10
CA SER A 158 0.18 -14.05 -1.03
C SER A 158 0.10 -12.70 -1.75
N ALA A 159 -0.33 -11.64 -1.05
CA ALA A 159 -0.49 -10.32 -1.63
C ALA A 159 0.82 -9.74 -2.17
N SER A 160 0.75 -9.01 -3.29
CA SER A 160 1.90 -8.40 -3.95
C SER A 160 1.76 -6.88 -4.05
N ILE A 161 2.68 -6.14 -3.44
CA ILE A 161 2.74 -4.68 -3.47
C ILE A 161 3.99 -4.21 -4.23
N HIS A 162 3.83 -3.39 -5.27
CA HIS A 162 4.94 -2.99 -6.13
C HIS A 162 4.78 -1.59 -6.74
N GLY A 163 5.75 -1.15 -7.55
CA GLY A 163 5.81 0.22 -8.06
C GLY A 163 6.01 1.24 -6.95
N SER A 164 5.30 2.36 -7.06
CA SER A 164 5.22 3.46 -6.08
C SER A 164 3.90 3.44 -5.30
N ALA A 165 3.26 2.27 -5.16
CA ALA A 165 1.98 2.14 -4.46
C ALA A 165 2.08 2.61 -3.00
N VAL A 166 1.00 3.23 -2.50
CA VAL A 166 0.92 3.77 -1.15
C VAL A 166 -0.25 3.14 -0.41
N ILE A 167 0.05 2.43 0.68
CA ILE A 167 -0.94 1.74 1.53
C ILE A 167 -0.85 2.28 2.96
N MET A 168 -1.96 2.75 3.51
CA MET A 168 -1.97 3.35 4.85
C MET A 168 -3.29 3.15 5.61
N GLU A 169 -3.36 3.78 6.79
CA GLU A 169 -4.44 3.64 7.76
C GLU A 169 -4.75 2.16 8.07
N ASN A 170 -6.01 1.74 8.06
CA ASN A 170 -6.43 0.39 8.43
C ASN A 170 -6.60 -0.53 7.21
N ALA A 171 -5.92 -0.24 6.09
CA ALA A 171 -6.04 -1.04 4.89
C ALA A 171 -5.54 -2.48 5.14
N LEU A 172 -6.38 -3.46 4.79
CA LEU A 172 -6.05 -4.88 4.78
C LEU A 172 -5.95 -5.36 3.34
N ILE A 173 -4.80 -5.93 2.98
CA ILE A 173 -4.56 -6.54 1.68
C ILE A 173 -4.13 -7.98 1.91
N ASP A 174 -4.93 -8.94 1.45
CA ASP A 174 -4.70 -10.37 1.63
C ASP A 174 -5.08 -11.17 0.36
N GLY A 175 -5.13 -12.50 0.46
CA GLY A 175 -5.33 -13.37 -0.70
C GLY A 175 -4.16 -13.32 -1.66
N GLU A 176 -4.44 -13.36 -2.96
CA GLU A 176 -3.49 -13.16 -4.07
C GLU A 176 -3.58 -11.73 -4.65
N ALA A 177 -4.07 -10.77 -3.86
CA ALA A 177 -4.31 -9.42 -4.33
C ALA A 177 -3.01 -8.71 -4.77
N ILE A 178 -3.11 -7.90 -5.81
CA ILE A 178 -2.02 -7.11 -6.36
C ILE A 178 -2.35 -5.63 -6.23
N VAL A 179 -1.45 -4.85 -5.64
CA VAL A 179 -1.52 -3.39 -5.63
C VAL A 179 -0.21 -2.81 -6.15
N GLY A 180 -0.27 -2.16 -7.29
CA GLY A 180 0.91 -1.77 -8.05
C GLY A 180 0.86 -0.36 -8.62
N SER A 181 1.86 -0.05 -9.46
CA SER A 181 1.99 1.25 -10.13
C SER A 181 2.03 2.41 -9.13
N SER A 182 1.13 3.38 -9.21
CA SER A 182 1.00 4.51 -8.30
C SER A 182 -0.32 4.46 -7.53
N ALA A 183 -0.88 3.26 -7.32
CA ALA A 183 -2.16 3.09 -6.65
C ALA A 183 -2.09 3.60 -5.20
N PHE A 184 -3.20 4.17 -4.75
CA PHE A 184 -3.35 4.74 -3.42
C PHE A 184 -4.48 4.03 -2.66
N VAL A 185 -4.16 3.48 -1.49
CA VAL A 185 -5.12 2.76 -0.64
C VAL A 185 -5.07 3.30 0.79
N SER A 186 -6.20 3.82 1.29
CA SER A 186 -6.30 4.38 2.64
C SER A 186 -7.69 4.20 3.25
N GLY A 187 -7.82 4.28 4.57
CA GLY A 187 -9.05 4.00 5.30
C GLY A 187 -9.16 2.55 5.78
N ASN A 188 -10.38 2.15 6.10
CA ASN A 188 -10.77 0.78 6.41
C ASN A 188 -11.06 0.00 5.11
N VAL A 189 -10.07 -0.10 4.22
CA VAL A 189 -10.20 -0.80 2.94
C VAL A 189 -9.81 -2.26 3.10
N HIS A 190 -10.55 -3.18 2.48
CA HIS A 190 -10.16 -4.59 2.35
C HIS A 190 -10.04 -4.97 0.87
N ILE A 191 -8.86 -5.40 0.44
CA ILE A 191 -8.59 -5.93 -0.91
C ILE A 191 -8.15 -7.38 -0.76
N THR A 192 -8.86 -8.31 -1.40
CA THR A 192 -8.68 -9.75 -1.21
C THR A 192 -8.80 -10.53 -2.52
N ASP A 193 -8.77 -11.86 -2.43
CA ASP A 193 -8.84 -12.81 -3.55
C ASP A 193 -7.78 -12.50 -4.61
N SER A 194 -8.14 -12.38 -5.89
CA SER A 194 -7.21 -12.07 -6.98
C SER A 194 -7.42 -10.64 -7.52
N ALA A 195 -7.83 -9.71 -6.65
CA ALA A 195 -8.07 -8.32 -7.05
C ALA A 195 -6.76 -7.63 -7.48
N ASP A 196 -6.82 -6.82 -8.53
CA ASP A 196 -5.66 -6.16 -9.16
C ASP A 196 -5.91 -4.65 -9.25
N ILE A 197 -5.24 -3.89 -8.40
CA ILE A 197 -5.31 -2.43 -8.33
C ILE A 197 -4.02 -1.83 -8.92
N PHE A 198 -4.15 -1.09 -10.02
CA PHE A 198 -3.00 -0.60 -10.79
C PHE A 198 -3.22 0.82 -11.32
N GLY A 199 -2.23 1.37 -12.04
CA GLY A 199 -2.26 2.76 -12.49
C GLY A 199 -2.20 3.73 -11.30
N SER A 200 -3.01 4.78 -11.33
CA SER A 200 -3.14 5.81 -10.29
C SER A 200 -4.50 5.73 -9.58
N ALA A 201 -5.07 4.52 -9.47
CA ALA A 201 -6.36 4.32 -8.83
C ALA A 201 -6.29 4.66 -7.33
N SER A 202 -7.36 5.27 -6.80
CA SER A 202 -7.50 5.67 -5.41
C SER A 202 -8.65 4.94 -4.74
N ILE A 203 -8.35 4.07 -3.78
CA ILE A 203 -9.32 3.32 -2.99
C ILE A 203 -9.29 3.85 -1.56
N ILE A 204 -10.37 4.50 -1.12
CA ILE A 204 -10.40 5.23 0.15
C ILE A 204 -11.66 4.95 0.98
N ASN A 205 -11.64 5.33 2.26
CA ASN A 205 -12.73 5.21 3.22
C ASN A 205 -12.99 3.77 3.69
N SER A 206 -14.08 3.11 3.29
CA SER A 206 -14.53 1.83 3.87
C SER A 206 -15.02 0.91 2.76
N VAL A 207 -14.11 0.56 1.87
CA VAL A 207 -14.37 -0.17 0.63
C VAL A 207 -13.92 -1.62 0.77
N CYS A 208 -14.74 -2.56 0.26
CA CYS A 208 -14.38 -3.96 0.12
C CYS A 208 -14.24 -4.32 -1.36
N ILE A 209 -13.11 -4.95 -1.72
CA ILE A 209 -12.82 -5.44 -3.07
C ILE A 209 -12.38 -6.90 -2.99
N GLY A 210 -13.11 -7.79 -3.64
CA GLY A 210 -12.78 -9.22 -3.73
C GLY A 210 -13.02 -9.79 -5.13
N GLY A 211 -12.86 -11.10 -5.30
CA GLY A 211 -12.94 -11.79 -6.59
C GLY A 211 -11.79 -11.47 -7.56
N SER A 212 -12.09 -11.49 -8.85
CA SER A 212 -11.15 -11.19 -9.94
C SER A 212 -11.35 -9.76 -10.47
N VAL A 213 -11.52 -8.81 -9.55
CA VAL A 213 -11.74 -7.40 -9.86
C VAL A 213 -10.45 -6.76 -10.33
N LYS A 214 -10.53 -5.94 -11.37
CA LYS A 214 -9.41 -5.12 -11.84
C LYS A 214 -9.81 -3.65 -11.77
N ILE A 215 -9.04 -2.83 -11.07
CA ILE A 215 -9.27 -1.38 -10.98
C ILE A 215 -7.99 -0.65 -11.37
N GLY A 216 -8.06 0.19 -12.39
CA GLY A 216 -6.91 1.01 -12.76
C GLY A 216 -7.24 2.27 -13.54
N GLY A 217 -6.21 2.90 -14.09
CA GLY A 217 -6.32 4.27 -14.59
C GLY A 217 -6.29 5.26 -13.44
N THR A 218 -7.15 6.27 -13.45
CA THR A 218 -7.30 7.28 -12.39
C THR A 218 -8.59 7.07 -11.60
N ALA A 219 -9.09 5.84 -11.57
CA ALA A 219 -10.38 5.50 -10.96
C ALA A 219 -10.37 5.80 -9.46
N ILE A 220 -11.49 6.29 -8.94
CA ILE A 220 -11.67 6.62 -7.53
C ILE A 220 -12.80 5.76 -6.99
N VAL A 221 -12.51 4.98 -5.95
CA VAL A 221 -13.49 4.17 -5.23
C VAL A 221 -13.49 4.60 -3.76
N ARG A 222 -14.66 5.02 -3.26
CA ARG A 222 -14.79 5.54 -1.90
C ARG A 222 -16.14 5.17 -1.27
N GLY A 223 -16.36 5.66 -0.05
CA GLY A 223 -17.59 5.42 0.69
C GLY A 223 -17.59 4.04 1.36
N LEU A 224 -18.68 3.30 1.14
CA LEU A 224 -19.00 1.96 1.65
C LEU A 224 -19.13 0.94 0.51
N ALA A 225 -18.43 1.17 -0.62
CA ALA A 225 -18.55 0.36 -1.83
C ALA A 225 -18.12 -1.09 -1.60
N ASN A 226 -18.85 -2.03 -2.20
CA ASN A 226 -18.52 -3.45 -2.26
C ASN A 226 -18.42 -3.89 -3.72
N ILE A 227 -17.21 -4.27 -4.13
CA ILE A 227 -16.89 -4.65 -5.51
C ILE A 227 -16.36 -6.07 -5.53
N SER A 228 -17.00 -6.97 -6.27
CA SER A 228 -16.61 -8.37 -6.32
C SER A 228 -16.85 -8.98 -7.70
N GLY A 229 -16.57 -10.28 -7.84
CA GLY A 229 -16.78 -11.01 -9.09
C GLY A 229 -15.72 -10.69 -10.15
N LYS A 230 -16.11 -10.71 -11.42
CA LYS A 230 -15.20 -10.50 -12.56
C LYS A 230 -15.51 -9.16 -13.22
N VAL A 231 -15.07 -8.09 -12.56
CA VAL A 231 -15.37 -6.71 -12.94
C VAL A 231 -14.10 -5.99 -13.39
N PHE A 232 -14.24 -5.11 -14.38
CA PHE A 232 -13.15 -4.25 -14.83
C PHE A 232 -13.51 -2.77 -14.76
N ILE A 233 -12.86 -2.05 -13.87
CA ILE A 233 -13.00 -0.61 -13.69
C ILE A 233 -11.73 0.07 -14.20
N ARG A 234 -11.89 1.04 -15.10
CA ARG A 234 -10.77 1.72 -15.77
C ARG A 234 -11.03 3.22 -15.94
N GLY A 235 -9.98 3.93 -16.31
CA GLY A 235 -10.05 5.34 -16.65
C GLY A 235 -10.34 6.20 -15.42
N ASP A 236 -11.19 7.19 -15.60
CA ASP A 236 -11.59 8.19 -14.61
C ASP A 236 -12.86 7.83 -13.83
N THR A 237 -13.25 6.54 -13.82
CA THR A 237 -14.45 6.04 -13.15
C THR A 237 -14.50 6.47 -11.68
N VAL A 238 -15.64 7.02 -11.23
CA VAL A 238 -15.86 7.40 -9.82
C VAL A 238 -16.96 6.53 -9.22
N ILE A 239 -16.63 5.79 -8.16
CA ILE A 239 -17.55 4.97 -7.38
C ILE A 239 -17.55 5.51 -5.94
N GLU A 240 -18.74 5.73 -5.38
CA GLU A 240 -18.88 6.27 -4.03
C GLU A 240 -20.12 5.73 -3.31
N ASP A 241 -20.35 6.20 -2.08
CA ASP A 241 -21.44 5.77 -1.21
C ASP A 241 -21.47 4.24 -1.05
N ASP A 242 -22.64 3.63 -1.04
CA ASP A 242 -22.86 2.21 -0.77
C ASP A 242 -22.97 1.36 -2.06
N ALA A 243 -22.21 1.72 -3.09
CA ALA A 243 -22.17 1.02 -4.37
C ALA A 243 -21.98 -0.51 -4.20
N VAL A 244 -22.70 -1.30 -4.98
CA VAL A 244 -22.58 -2.77 -5.03
C VAL A 244 -22.37 -3.18 -6.48
N ILE A 245 -21.18 -3.69 -6.78
CA ILE A 245 -20.77 -4.05 -8.14
C ILE A 245 -20.24 -5.49 -8.12
N THR A 246 -20.99 -6.43 -8.66
CA THR A 246 -20.67 -7.87 -8.65
C THR A 246 -20.40 -8.41 -10.04
N GLU A 247 -20.84 -7.71 -11.06
CA GLU A 247 -20.65 -8.02 -12.46
C GLU A 247 -20.57 -6.76 -13.32
N SER A 248 -20.07 -6.88 -14.55
CA SER A 248 -19.83 -5.72 -15.43
C SER A 248 -21.08 -4.91 -15.76
N LYS A 249 -22.29 -5.47 -15.63
CA LYS A 249 -23.54 -4.72 -15.86
C LYS A 249 -23.93 -3.82 -14.69
N ASP A 250 -23.36 -4.00 -13.50
CA ASP A 250 -23.67 -3.18 -12.33
C ASP A 250 -23.03 -1.78 -12.38
N ILE A 251 -22.17 -1.53 -13.37
CA ILE A 251 -21.49 -0.27 -13.56
C ILE A 251 -21.36 0.09 -15.05
N ILE A 252 -21.58 1.36 -15.36
CA ILE A 252 -21.30 1.96 -16.66
C ILE A 252 -20.37 3.14 -16.42
N ASN A 253 -19.26 3.21 -17.17
CA ASN A 253 -18.48 4.43 -17.30
C ASN A 253 -18.44 4.85 -18.77
N ILE A 254 -18.83 6.09 -19.06
CA ILE A 254 -18.69 6.70 -20.38
C ILE A 254 -17.73 7.88 -20.22
N SER A 255 -16.55 7.77 -20.81
CA SER A 255 -15.55 8.84 -20.83
C SER A 255 -14.82 8.87 -22.18
N PRO A 256 -14.76 10.02 -22.88
CA PRO A 256 -15.45 11.27 -22.55
C PRO A 256 -16.97 11.16 -22.76
N PHE A 257 -17.76 11.93 -22.01
CA PHE A 257 -19.22 11.96 -22.09
C PHE A 257 -19.73 13.33 -22.52
N ILE A 258 -20.23 13.41 -23.76
CA ILE A 258 -20.83 14.60 -24.38
C ILE A 258 -19.85 15.77 -24.57
N LEU A 259 -19.25 16.28 -23.50
CA LEU A 259 -18.14 17.22 -23.53
C LEU A 259 -16.83 16.45 -23.40
N LYS A 260 -15.76 17.02 -23.98
CA LYS A 260 -14.44 16.38 -24.08
C LYS A 260 -13.82 15.97 -22.73
N HIS A 261 -14.22 16.65 -21.66
CA HIS A 261 -13.64 16.53 -20.32
C HIS A 261 -14.64 16.00 -19.29
N ASP A 262 -15.86 15.67 -19.72
CA ASP A 262 -16.87 15.14 -18.82
C ASP A 262 -16.79 13.61 -18.83
N SER A 263 -17.09 12.99 -17.70
CA SER A 263 -17.24 11.54 -17.55
C SER A 263 -18.55 11.24 -16.82
N LEU A 264 -19.22 10.17 -17.25
CA LEU A 264 -20.46 9.70 -16.65
C LEU A 264 -20.22 8.33 -16.05
N THR A 265 -20.27 8.22 -14.72
CA THR A 265 -20.27 6.93 -14.03
C THR A 265 -21.67 6.66 -13.46
N VAL A 266 -22.18 5.46 -13.69
CA VAL A 266 -23.47 5.00 -13.19
C VAL A 266 -23.30 3.64 -12.55
N PHE A 267 -23.86 3.44 -11.36
CA PHE A 267 -23.73 2.17 -10.64
C PHE A 267 -24.94 1.87 -9.76
N ARG A 268 -25.10 0.60 -9.39
CA ARG A 268 -26.12 0.13 -8.44
C ARG A 268 -25.66 0.34 -6.99
N CYS A 269 -26.56 0.80 -6.13
CA CYS A 269 -26.39 0.92 -4.68
C CYS A 269 -26.99 -0.28 -3.93
N ARG A 270 -26.68 -0.41 -2.64
CA ARG A 270 -27.19 -1.51 -1.79
C ARG A 270 -28.72 -1.56 -1.70
N SER A 271 -29.38 -0.41 -1.77
CA SER A 271 -30.85 -0.28 -1.80
C SER A 271 -31.47 -0.69 -3.14
N ASP A 272 -30.66 -1.17 -4.09
CA ASP A 272 -31.03 -1.42 -5.49
C ASP A 272 -31.26 -0.16 -6.33
N SER A 273 -31.10 1.04 -5.75
CA SER A 273 -31.22 2.29 -6.51
C SER A 273 -30.03 2.50 -7.44
N ILE A 274 -30.27 3.14 -8.59
CA ILE A 274 -29.25 3.52 -9.55
C ILE A 274 -28.74 4.93 -9.22
N LYS A 275 -27.43 5.04 -9.02
CA LYS A 275 -26.74 6.30 -8.79
C LYS A 275 -26.02 6.77 -10.05
N VAL A 276 -26.13 8.06 -10.36
CA VAL A 276 -25.51 8.71 -11.51
C VAL A 276 -24.56 9.81 -11.02
N LEU A 277 -23.32 9.74 -11.50
CA LEU A 277 -22.29 10.76 -11.30
C LEU A 277 -21.87 11.32 -12.65
N LEU A 278 -21.99 12.63 -12.80
CA LEU A 278 -21.41 13.38 -13.92
C LEU A 278 -20.26 14.21 -13.37
N CYS A 279 -19.04 13.88 -13.77
CA CYS A 279 -17.83 14.58 -13.36
C CYS A 279 -17.29 15.39 -14.52
N ARG A 280 -16.75 16.58 -14.24
CA ARG A 280 -16.00 17.39 -15.20
C ARG A 280 -14.55 17.49 -14.74
N HIS A 281 -13.65 17.00 -15.57
CA HIS A 281 -12.22 17.00 -15.31
C HIS A 281 -11.57 18.25 -15.91
N ASP A 282 -11.22 19.23 -15.08
CA ASP A 282 -10.35 20.33 -15.54
C ASP A 282 -8.99 19.76 -15.95
N SER A 283 -8.50 20.13 -17.15
CA SER A 283 -7.24 19.66 -17.74
C SER A 283 -5.97 20.03 -16.94
N HIS A 284 -6.11 20.63 -15.76
CA HIS A 284 -5.03 21.04 -14.86
C HIS A 284 -4.98 20.24 -13.55
N MET A 285 -5.81 19.20 -13.38
CA MET A 285 -5.85 18.39 -12.16
C MET A 285 -4.93 17.15 -12.18
N GLU A 286 -3.78 17.24 -12.86
CA GLU A 286 -2.69 16.26 -12.72
C GLU A 286 -1.75 16.73 -11.61
N ASN A 287 -2.12 16.52 -10.34
CA ASN A 287 -1.19 16.71 -9.23
C ASN A 287 -0.61 15.34 -8.83
N GLU A 288 0.71 15.21 -8.96
CA GLU A 288 1.48 14.11 -8.38
C GLU A 288 1.23 14.08 -6.87
N PHE A 289 0.56 13.02 -6.41
CA PHE A 289 0.39 12.78 -4.98
C PHE A 289 1.75 12.45 -4.37
N SER A 290 2.27 13.33 -3.51
CA SER A 290 3.61 13.22 -2.94
C SER A 290 3.72 12.18 -1.80
N GLY A 291 2.59 11.62 -1.34
CA GLY A 291 2.54 10.73 -0.17
C GLY A 291 2.30 11.45 1.17
N ALA A 292 2.23 12.79 1.20
CA ALA A 292 1.96 13.54 2.42
C ALA A 292 0.46 13.58 2.79
N LEU A 293 0.11 13.35 4.07
CA LEU A 293 -1.27 13.40 4.62
C LEU A 293 -2.01 14.72 4.29
N ASN A 294 -1.31 15.85 4.25
CA ASN A 294 -1.88 17.16 3.91
C ASN A 294 -2.25 17.28 2.42
N ASP A 295 -1.60 16.49 1.55
CA ASP A 295 -1.93 16.44 0.12
C ASP A 295 -3.14 15.55 -0.12
N LEU A 296 -3.40 14.56 0.74
CA LEU A 296 -4.54 13.65 0.62
C LEU A 296 -5.88 14.38 0.81
N SER A 297 -5.97 15.23 1.84
CA SER A 297 -7.19 16.01 2.09
C SER A 297 -7.49 16.94 0.91
N LYS A 298 -6.47 17.58 0.34
CA LYS A 298 -6.60 18.43 -0.86
C LYS A 298 -6.94 17.62 -2.11
N TYR A 299 -6.33 16.45 -2.30
CA TYR A 299 -6.61 15.55 -3.41
C TYR A 299 -8.08 15.08 -3.38
N ILE A 300 -8.55 14.61 -2.22
CA ILE A 300 -9.96 14.21 -2.00
C ILE A 300 -10.92 15.40 -2.18
N GLU A 301 -10.55 16.59 -1.69
CA GLU A 301 -11.36 17.80 -1.84
C GLU A 301 -11.45 18.25 -3.30
N ASN A 302 -10.37 18.15 -4.07
CA ASN A 302 -10.35 18.47 -5.50
C ASN A 302 -11.25 17.53 -6.30
N ILE A 303 -11.25 16.23 -5.99
CA ILE A 303 -12.18 15.26 -6.59
C ILE A 303 -13.64 15.66 -6.33
N ARG A 304 -13.98 16.12 -5.12
CA ARG A 304 -15.34 16.56 -4.79
C ARG A 304 -15.79 17.80 -5.57
N LYS A 305 -14.87 18.70 -5.91
CA LYS A 305 -15.17 19.95 -6.63
C LYS A 305 -15.50 19.75 -8.13
N GLY A 306 -15.19 18.58 -8.70
CA GLY A 306 -15.46 18.25 -10.10
C GLY A 306 -16.85 17.65 -10.40
N ASN A 307 -17.67 17.38 -9.39
CA ASN A 307 -18.99 16.77 -9.61
C ASN A 307 -19.99 17.82 -10.16
N VAL A 308 -20.38 17.65 -11.42
CA VAL A 308 -21.43 18.44 -12.09
C VAL A 308 -22.81 17.95 -11.67
N PHE A 309 -22.97 16.63 -11.47
CA PHE A 309 -24.19 16.03 -10.95
C PHE A 309 -23.87 14.83 -10.06
N ASN A 310 -24.64 14.66 -8.99
CA ASN A 310 -24.57 13.52 -8.09
C ASN A 310 -25.96 13.26 -7.50
N GLY A 311 -26.59 12.17 -7.93
CA GLY A 311 -27.96 11.83 -7.52
C GLY A 311 -28.44 10.52 -8.12
N THR A 312 -29.72 10.23 -7.93
CA THR A 312 -30.42 9.08 -8.53
C THR A 312 -30.65 9.26 -10.02
N LEU A 313 -30.98 8.18 -10.72
CA LEU A 313 -31.34 8.24 -12.15
C LEU A 313 -32.54 9.17 -12.41
N ASP A 314 -33.58 9.13 -11.56
CA ASP A 314 -34.76 9.99 -11.69
C ASP A 314 -34.44 11.48 -11.49
N GLU A 315 -33.55 11.80 -10.55
CA GLU A 315 -33.05 13.16 -10.36
C GLU A 315 -32.19 13.62 -11.53
N PHE A 316 -31.43 12.71 -12.13
CA PHE A 316 -30.64 13.02 -13.31
C PHE A 316 -31.53 13.35 -14.50
N GLU A 317 -32.62 12.61 -14.72
CA GLU A 317 -33.60 12.91 -15.78
C GLU A 317 -34.17 14.31 -15.64
N LYS A 318 -34.62 14.69 -14.43
CA LYS A 318 -35.11 16.04 -14.13
C LYS A 318 -34.03 17.09 -14.35
N TYR A 319 -32.81 16.83 -13.90
CA TYR A 319 -31.67 17.72 -14.10
C TYR A 319 -31.43 18.00 -15.60
N ILE A 320 -31.52 16.98 -16.46
CA ILE A 320 -31.34 17.16 -17.91
C ILE A 320 -32.46 18.01 -18.53
N GLU A 321 -33.70 17.91 -18.05
CA GLU A 321 -34.82 18.75 -18.53
C GLU A 321 -34.64 20.24 -18.19
N GLU A 322 -33.92 20.54 -17.11
CA GLU A 322 -33.61 21.91 -16.68
C GLU A 322 -32.37 22.51 -17.36
N LEU A 323 -31.58 21.70 -18.08
CA LEU A 323 -30.38 22.17 -18.77
C LEU A 323 -30.72 23.04 -19.98
N ASN A 324 -30.16 24.25 -20.00
CA ASN A 324 -30.23 25.15 -21.15
C ASN A 324 -29.15 24.86 -22.21
N TYR A 325 -29.09 23.60 -22.67
CA TYR A 325 -28.21 23.19 -23.76
C TYR A 325 -28.93 23.11 -25.11
N SER A 326 -28.15 23.09 -26.20
CA SER A 326 -28.75 22.93 -27.53
C SER A 326 -29.47 21.58 -27.65
N PRO A 327 -30.54 21.47 -28.47
CA PRO A 327 -31.33 20.24 -28.59
C PRO A 327 -30.48 18.99 -28.91
N ASN A 328 -29.42 19.16 -29.72
CA ASN A 328 -28.51 18.06 -30.06
C ASN A 328 -27.77 17.49 -28.83
N TYR A 329 -27.43 18.33 -27.84
CA TYR A 329 -26.82 17.86 -26.61
C TYR A 329 -27.82 17.13 -25.72
N ILE A 330 -29.04 17.66 -25.58
CA ILE A 330 -30.11 17.02 -24.81
C ILE A 330 -30.45 15.63 -25.35
N GLU A 331 -30.50 15.45 -26.67
CA GLU A 331 -30.74 14.13 -27.28
C GLU A 331 -29.65 13.11 -26.94
N LYS A 332 -28.38 13.53 -26.81
CA LYS A 332 -27.30 12.63 -26.36
C LYS A 332 -27.47 12.20 -24.90
N TYR A 333 -27.89 13.11 -24.02
CA TYR A 333 -28.22 12.78 -22.63
C TYR A 333 -29.39 11.79 -22.56
N ARG A 334 -30.46 12.03 -23.32
CA ARG A 334 -31.61 11.11 -23.40
C ARG A 334 -31.23 9.72 -23.91
N ALA A 335 -30.37 9.64 -24.93
CA ALA A 335 -29.85 8.38 -25.42
C ALA A 335 -29.04 7.63 -24.34
N ALA A 336 -28.24 8.35 -23.55
CA ALA A 336 -27.48 7.76 -22.44
C ALA A 336 -28.41 7.24 -21.33
N ILE A 337 -29.45 7.99 -20.96
CA ILE A 337 -30.47 7.58 -19.99
C ILE A 337 -31.16 6.28 -20.45
N ASN A 338 -31.58 6.21 -21.71
CA ASN A 338 -32.20 4.99 -22.26
C ASN A 338 -31.23 3.80 -22.21
N PHE A 339 -29.95 4.02 -22.53
CA PHE A 339 -28.92 2.99 -22.44
C PHE A 339 -28.72 2.49 -20.99
N ILE A 340 -28.72 3.41 -20.01
CA ILE A 340 -28.63 3.09 -18.58
C ILE A 340 -29.81 2.21 -18.15
N LYS A 341 -31.04 2.60 -18.50
CA LYS A 341 -32.26 1.83 -18.19
C LYS A 341 -32.22 0.42 -18.78
N ILE A 342 -31.69 0.25 -19.99
CA ILE A 342 -31.60 -1.06 -20.62
C ILE A 342 -30.53 -1.95 -19.96
N THR A 343 -29.44 -1.35 -19.47
CA THR A 343 -28.23 -2.11 -19.08
C THR A 343 -28.15 -2.37 -17.58
N ILE A 344 -28.48 -1.36 -16.75
CA ILE A 344 -28.43 -1.47 -15.30
C ILE A 344 -29.82 -1.78 -14.75
N ASP A 345 -30.90 -1.15 -15.22
CA ASP A 345 -32.24 -1.30 -14.61
C ASP A 345 -32.99 -2.58 -15.05
N GLY A 346 -32.74 -3.07 -16.28
CA GLY A 346 -33.37 -4.26 -16.88
C GLY A 346 -32.79 -5.60 -16.44
#